data_AF-A0A6N7SCR9-F1
#
_entry.id   AF-A0A6N7SCR9-F1
#
_cell.length_a   1.000
_cell.length_b   1.000
_cell.length_c   1.000
_cell.angle_alpha   90.00
_cell.angle_beta   90.00
_cell.angle_gamma   90.00
#
_symmetry.space_group_name_H-M   'P 1'
#
loop_
_entity.id
_entity.type
_entity.pdbx_description
1 polymer ?
#
loop_
_entity_poly.entity_id
_entity_poly.type
_entity_poly.pdbx_seq_one_letter_code
_entity_poly.pdbx_strand_id
1 'polypeptide(L)' 'MQLRGVRPFLSNKYDITKHPKYRQLSDFNKRNAFDIEKYRQHKLVVKPDDTFDLYDMGEVDAD' A
#
# COMPACT_ATOMS: atom_id res chain seq x y z
N MET A 1 -20.20 13.58 27.45
CA MET A 1 -19.48 13.86 28.72
C MET A 1 -18.00 13.94 28.37
N GLN A 2 -17.30 15.05 28.66
CA GLN A 2 -15.86 15.20 28.44
C GLN A 2 -15.19 15.39 29.81
N LEU A 3 -14.10 14.68 30.08
CA LEU A 3 -13.30 14.90 31.29
C LEU A 3 -12.54 16.23 31.16
N ARG A 4 -12.92 17.23 31.94
CA ARG A 4 -12.18 18.49 32.07
C ARG A 4 -11.03 18.28 33.06
N GLY A 5 -9.82 18.73 32.71
CA GLY A 5 -8.65 18.67 33.61
C GLY A 5 -7.67 17.52 33.37
N VAL A 6 -7.88 16.67 32.35
CA VAL A 6 -6.87 15.70 31.94
C VAL A 6 -5.82 16.41 31.09
N ARG A 7 -4.54 16.28 31.48
CA ARG A 7 -3.41 16.81 30.71
C ARG A 7 -3.52 16.30 29.26
N PRO A 8 -3.61 17.17 28.25
CA PRO A 8 -3.53 16.73 26.87
C PRO A 8 -2.25 15.91 26.72
N PHE A 9 -2.35 14.74 26.12
CA PHE A 9 -1.18 13.98 25.73
C PHE A 9 -0.47 14.76 24.62
N LEU A 10 0.35 15.72 25.04
CA LEU A 10 1.28 16.44 24.19
C LEU A 10 2.43 15.49 23.89
N SER A 11 2.19 14.60 22.94
CA SER A 11 3.27 13.89 22.29
C SER A 11 3.99 14.90 21.40
N ASN A 12 5.32 14.99 21.54
CA ASN A 12 6.15 15.69 20.59
C ASN A 12 6.20 14.87 19.29
N LYS A 13 5.13 14.95 18.50
CA LYS A 13 5.06 14.25 17.21
C LYS A 13 6.03 14.91 16.24
N TYR A 14 6.78 14.09 15.53
CA TYR A 14 7.63 14.57 14.46
C TYR A 14 6.78 15.22 13.35
N ASP A 15 7.21 16.39 12.89
CA ASP A 15 6.58 17.06 11.76
C ASP A 15 7.00 16.36 10.47
N ILE A 16 6.06 15.60 9.89
CA ILE A 16 6.29 14.78 8.70
C ILE A 16 6.77 15.59 7.49
N THR A 17 6.47 16.90 7.43
CA THR A 17 6.88 17.78 6.33
C THR A 17 8.40 18.00 6.29
N LYS A 18 9.08 17.78 7.42
CA LYS A 18 10.54 17.93 7.56
C LYS A 18 11.32 16.66 7.19
N HIS A 19 10.63 15.55 6.94
CA HIS A 19 11.30 14.30 6.59
C HIS A 19 11.95 14.43 5.19
N PRO A 20 13.20 13.97 4.98
CA PRO A 20 13.89 14.07 3.68
C PRO A 20 13.11 13.46 2.51
N LYS A 21 12.28 12.45 2.80
CA LYS A 21 11.45 11.75 1.81
C LYS A 21 10.00 12.24 1.76
N TYR A 22 9.64 13.36 2.41
CA TYR A 22 8.27 13.86 2.42
C TYR A 22 7.67 14.05 1.02
N ARG A 23 8.52 14.43 0.05
CA ARG A 23 8.15 14.56 -1.38
C ARG A 23 7.57 13.30 -2.02
N GLN A 24 7.77 12.13 -1.42
CA GLN A 24 7.26 10.85 -1.92
C GLN A 24 5.86 10.53 -1.39
N LEU A 25 5.35 11.25 -0.38
CA LEU A 25 4.03 11.01 0.17
C LEU A 25 2.93 11.59 -0.73
N SER A 26 1.73 11.04 -0.59
CA SER A 26 0.48 11.59 -1.15
C SER A 26 0.18 13.00 -0.62
N ASP A 27 0.57 13.28 0.62
CA ASP A 27 0.35 14.58 1.28
C ASP A 27 1.11 15.72 0.58
N PHE A 28 2.28 15.42 0.00
CA PHE A 28 3.04 16.38 -0.78
C PHE A 28 2.47 16.56 -2.20
N ASN A 29 2.06 15.45 -2.85
CA ASN A 29 1.46 15.49 -4.18
C ASN A 29 0.48 14.32 -4.37
N LYS A 30 -0.76 14.63 -4.79
CA LYS A 30 -1.80 13.63 -5.08
C LYS A 30 -1.39 12.57 -6.10
N ARG A 31 -0.43 12.88 -6.99
CA ARG A 31 0.12 11.92 -7.96
C ARG A 31 0.89 10.76 -7.33
N ASN A 32 1.36 10.94 -6.09
CA ASN A 32 2.03 9.89 -5.33
C ASN A 32 1.05 9.01 -4.55
N ALA A 33 -0.26 9.27 -4.65
CA ALA A 33 -1.27 8.43 -4.00
C ALA A 33 -1.17 6.99 -4.52
N PHE A 34 -1.12 6.06 -3.58
CA PHE A 34 -1.07 4.64 -3.90
C PHE A 34 -2.46 4.14 -4.29
N ASP A 35 -2.58 3.62 -5.50
CA ASP A 35 -3.81 3.01 -6.01
C ASP A 35 -3.76 1.49 -5.75
N ILE A 36 -4.56 1.06 -4.76
CA ILE A 36 -4.62 -0.33 -4.31
C ILE A 36 -5.22 -1.23 -5.38
N GLU A 37 -6.24 -0.78 -6.09
CA GLU A 37 -6.93 -1.58 -7.10
C GLU A 37 -5.99 -1.86 -8.27
N LYS A 38 -5.26 -0.83 -8.72
CA LYS A 38 -4.25 -0.98 -9.75
C LYS A 38 -3.10 -1.90 -9.32
N TYR A 39 -2.70 -1.86 -8.04
CA TYR A 39 -1.70 -2.77 -7.50
C TYR A 39 -2.24 -4.21 -7.43
N ARG A 40 -3.50 -4.44 -7.07
CA ARG A 40 -4.09 -5.79 -7.02
C ARG A 40 -4.23 -6.43 -8.39
N GLN A 41 -4.37 -5.64 -9.46
CA GLN A 41 -4.51 -6.10 -10.85
C GLN A 41 -3.21 -6.60 -11.50
N HIS A 42 -2.32 -7.24 -10.75
CA HIS A 42 -1.10 -7.85 -11.30
C HIS A 42 -1.45 -9.05 -12.19
N LYS A 43 -1.93 -8.79 -13.42
CA LYS A 43 -1.83 -9.74 -14.52
C LYS A 43 -0.35 -9.92 -14.81
N LEU A 44 0.13 -11.16 -14.75
CA LEU A 44 1.48 -11.50 -15.17
C LEU A 44 1.63 -11.11 -16.64
N VAL A 45 2.42 -10.08 -16.93
CA VAL A 45 2.77 -9.72 -18.31
C VAL A 45 3.96 -10.58 -18.70
N VAL A 46 3.67 -11.71 -19.33
CA VAL A 46 4.68 -12.63 -19.85
C VAL A 46 5.41 -11.94 -20.99
N LYS A 47 6.73 -11.80 -20.88
CA LYS A 47 7.56 -11.31 -21.99
C LYS A 47 7.78 -12.45 -23.00
N PRO A 48 7.97 -12.16 -24.30
CA PRO A 48 8.18 -13.20 -25.31
C PRO A 48 9.37 -14.12 -25.02
N ASP A 49 10.40 -13.59 -24.36
CA ASP A 49 11.63 -14.33 -24.04
C ASP A 49 11.58 -15.06 -22.68
N ASP A 50 10.47 -14.98 -21.96
CA ASP A 50 10.34 -15.53 -20.61
C ASP A 50 9.99 -17.03 -20.67
N THR A 51 10.81 -17.88 -20.06
CA THR A 51 10.55 -19.31 -19.93
C THR A 51 9.69 -19.55 -18.68
N PHE A 52 8.52 -20.15 -18.84
CA PHE A 52 7.63 -20.48 -17.72
C PHE A 52 7.18 -21.94 -17.79
N ASP A 53 7.10 -22.57 -16.63
CA ASP A 53 6.54 -23.91 -16.49
C ASP A 53 5.03 -23.81 -16.32
N LEU A 54 4.27 -24.36 -17.27
CA LEU A 54 2.81 -24.42 -17.21
C LEU A 54 2.37 -25.70 -16.49
N TYR A 55 1.81 -25.54 -15.30
CA TYR A 55 1.19 -26.63 -14.56
C TYR A 55 -0.33 -26.51 -14.65
N ASP A 56 -0.96 -27.48 -15.32
CA ASP A 56 -2.42 -27.61 -15.33
C ASP A 56 -2.84 -28.45 -14.12
N MET A 57 -3.35 -27.78 -13.10
CA MET A 57 -3.88 -28.43 -11.90
C MET A 57 -5.36 -28.73 -12.18
N GLY A 58 -5.63 -29.92 -12.72
CA GLY A 58 -6.98 -30.35 -13.13
C GLY A 58 -8.05 -30.24 -12.04
N GLU A 59 -9.31 -30.45 -12.42
CA GLU A 59 -10.46 -30.31 -11.52
C GLU A 59 -10.33 -31.19 -10.27
N VAL A 60 -10.39 -30.55 -9.10
CA VAL A 60 -10.50 -31.24 -7.82
C VAL A 60 -11.97 -31.49 -7.56
N ASP A 61 -12.42 -32.73 -7.77
CA ASP A 61 -13.74 -33.16 -7.33
C ASP A 61 -13.81 -33.07 -5.80
N ALA A 62 -14.77 -32.28 -5.31
CA ALA A 62 -15.06 -32.16 -3.89
C ALA A 62 -16.09 -33.23 -3.50
N ASP A 63 -15.62 -34.36 -2.99
CA ASP A 63 -16.43 -35.35 -2.26
C ASP A 63 -16.90 -34.81 -0.90
#